data_AF-A0A516NN85-F1
#
_entry.id   AF-A0A516NN85-F1
#
_cell.length_a   1.000
_cell.length_b   1.000
_cell.length_c   1.000
_cell.angle_alpha   90.00
_cell.angle_beta   90.00
_cell.angle_gamma   90.00
#
_symmetry.space_group_name_H-M   'P 1'
#
loop_
_entity.id
_entity.type
_entity.pdbx_description
1 polymer ?
#
loop_
_entity_poly.entity_id
_entity_poly.type
_entity_poly.pdbx_seq_one_letter_code
_entity_poly.pdbx_strand_id
1 'polypeptide(L)'
;MFGAGAAHAERAPGPILVGDTAYFAMGGWNCSIRSTGAVGCDLQVPAASMNVLFAGMQIPLPHVPAIVIDSVMWPAHPQWNSHGSHTLPGGNPPLPRLAAVNFHDPRMSVTHAGATCQITFTGAAVCTSMGHGFSQWGPVPHGY
;
A
#
# COMPACT_ATOMS: atom_id res chain seq x y z
N MET A 1 -29.76 -10.60 -35.63
CA MET A 1 -29.06 -10.87 -34.37
C MET A 1 -28.11 -9.72 -34.12
N PHE A 2 -28.42 -8.85 -33.15
CA PHE A 2 -27.50 -7.80 -32.73
C PHE A 2 -26.67 -8.35 -31.56
N GLY A 3 -25.40 -8.64 -31.82
CA GLY A 3 -24.45 -9.02 -30.77
C GLY A 3 -24.08 -7.77 -29.96
N ALA A 4 -24.50 -7.72 -28.71
CA ALA A 4 -23.97 -6.76 -27.76
C ALA A 4 -22.51 -7.12 -27.48
N GLY A 5 -21.58 -6.35 -28.05
CA GLY A 5 -20.17 -6.41 -27.67
C GLY A 5 -20.04 -5.98 -26.21
N ALA A 6 -19.45 -6.84 -25.37
CA ALA A 6 -19.08 -6.46 -24.02
C ALA A 6 -18.06 -5.31 -24.10
N ALA A 7 -18.47 -4.13 -23.66
CA ALA A 7 -17.56 -3.02 -23.45
C ALA A 7 -16.68 -3.37 -22.24
N HIS A 8 -15.46 -3.83 -22.49
CA HIS A 8 -14.41 -3.82 -21.48
C HIS A 8 -14.04 -2.35 -21.27
N ALA A 9 -14.59 -1.73 -20.23
CA ALA A 9 -14.04 -0.47 -19.75
C ALA A 9 -12.61 -0.75 -19.30
N GLU A 10 -11.62 -0.31 -20.07
CA GLU A 10 -10.24 -0.24 -19.61
C GLU A 10 -10.26 0.62 -18.34
N ARG A 11 -10.09 -0.04 -17.19
CA ARG A 11 -10.16 0.58 -15.88
C ARG A 11 -9.07 1.64 -15.84
N ALA A 12 -9.46 2.91 -15.76
CA ALA A 12 -8.50 4.01 -15.74
C ALA A 12 -7.44 3.77 -14.64
N PRO A 13 -6.14 3.98 -14.93
CA PRO A 13 -5.10 3.79 -13.93
C PRO A 13 -5.33 4.76 -12.76
N GLY A 14 -5.29 4.25 -11.54
CA GLY A 14 -5.65 5.03 -10.35
C GLY A 14 -6.23 4.18 -9.23
N PRO A 15 -6.29 4.72 -8.00
CA PRO A 15 -6.97 4.07 -6.90
C PRO A 15 -8.46 3.98 -7.21
N ILE A 16 -9.10 2.91 -6.74
CA ILE A 16 -10.53 2.73 -6.92
C ILE A 16 -11.23 2.59 -5.58
N LEU A 17 -12.29 3.36 -5.44
CA LEU A 17 -13.13 3.36 -4.27
C LEU A 17 -14.12 2.20 -4.33
N VAL A 18 -14.11 1.36 -3.30
CA VAL A 18 -15.18 0.41 -3.00
C VAL A 18 -15.78 0.83 -1.66
N GLY A 19 -16.97 1.42 -1.72
CA GLY A 19 -17.44 2.28 -0.63
C GLY A 19 -16.45 3.43 -0.41
N ASP A 20 -16.02 3.64 0.84
CA ASP A 20 -15.05 4.68 1.19
C ASP A 20 -13.60 4.18 1.30
N THR A 21 -13.33 2.95 0.86
CA THR A 21 -11.98 2.37 0.87
C THR A 21 -11.34 2.50 -0.51
N ALA A 22 -10.19 3.15 -0.58
CA ALA A 22 -9.39 3.27 -1.79
C ALA A 22 -8.47 2.06 -1.95
N TYR A 23 -8.62 1.30 -3.03
CA TYR A 23 -7.79 0.15 -3.38
C TYR A 23 -6.86 0.48 -4.55
N PHE A 24 -5.59 0.12 -4.45
CA PHE A 24 -4.58 0.38 -5.47
C PHE A 24 -3.41 -0.61 -5.36
N ALA A 25 -2.64 -0.73 -6.43
CA ALA A 25 -1.40 -1.49 -6.46
C ALA A 25 -0.20 -0.55 -6.62
N MET A 26 0.86 -0.84 -5.87
CA MET A 26 2.12 -0.11 -5.92
C MET A 26 3.29 -1.04 -5.64
N GLY A 27 4.35 -1.01 -6.45
CA GLY A 27 5.60 -1.73 -6.14
C GLY A 27 5.45 -3.25 -5.89
N GLY A 28 4.47 -3.93 -6.49
CA GLY A 28 4.20 -5.34 -6.24
C GLY A 28 3.34 -5.61 -4.98
N TRP A 29 2.76 -4.58 -4.38
CA TRP A 29 1.85 -4.66 -3.25
C TRP A 29 0.43 -4.32 -3.67
N ASN A 30 -0.55 -5.00 -3.08
CA ASN A 30 -1.95 -4.62 -3.17
C ASN A 30 -2.34 -3.91 -1.88
N CYS A 31 -2.67 -2.63 -1.98
CA CYS A 31 -2.92 -1.77 -0.84
C CYS A 31 -4.35 -1.26 -0.79
N SER A 32 -4.80 -0.95 0.42
CA SER A 32 -6.04 -0.24 0.65
C SER A 32 -5.87 0.86 1.69
N ILE A 33 -6.55 1.98 1.51
CA ILE A 33 -6.71 3.01 2.54
C ILE A 33 -8.20 3.13 2.88
N ARG A 34 -8.55 2.89 4.13
CA ARG A 34 -9.93 3.04 4.65
C ARG A 34 -10.25 4.50 4.93
N SER A 35 -11.53 4.83 5.06
CA SER A 35 -11.98 6.18 5.43
C SER A 35 -11.48 6.68 6.79
N THR A 36 -11.04 5.78 7.66
CA THR A 36 -10.39 6.11 8.95
C THR A 36 -8.94 6.56 8.80
N GLY A 37 -8.37 6.50 7.60
CA GLY A 37 -6.94 6.68 7.35
C GLY A 37 -6.12 5.42 7.62
N ALA A 38 -6.73 4.33 8.08
CA ALA A 38 -6.02 3.06 8.23
C ALA A 38 -5.57 2.56 6.86
N VAL A 39 -4.28 2.26 6.73
CA VAL A 39 -3.66 1.81 5.48
C VAL A 39 -3.07 0.44 5.68
N GLY A 40 -3.24 -0.45 4.71
CA GLY A 40 -2.54 -1.72 4.72
C GLY A 40 -2.26 -2.23 3.32
N CYS A 41 -1.25 -3.08 3.21
CA CYS A 41 -0.76 -3.64 1.96
C CYS A 41 -0.49 -5.12 2.10
N ASP A 42 -1.11 -5.94 1.24
CA ASP A 42 -0.77 -7.35 1.05
C ASP A 42 0.49 -7.46 0.20
N LEU A 43 1.44 -8.25 0.68
CA LEU A 43 2.65 -8.58 -0.05
C LEU A 43 2.38 -9.77 -0.96
N GLN A 44 2.64 -9.63 -2.27
CA GLN A 44 2.51 -10.76 -3.21
C GLN A 44 3.37 -11.96 -2.79
N VAL A 45 4.55 -11.70 -2.25
CA VAL A 45 5.40 -12.70 -1.62
C VAL A 45 5.60 -12.26 -0.16
N PRO A 46 5.10 -13.02 0.83
CA PRO A 46 5.29 -12.68 2.24
C PRO A 46 6.77 -12.48 2.56
N ALA A 47 7.10 -11.38 3.24
CA ALA A 47 8.46 -11.17 3.70
C ALA A 47 8.76 -12.09 4.89
N ALA A 48 10.01 -12.58 4.97
CA ALA A 48 10.42 -13.45 6.07
C ALA A 48 10.37 -12.73 7.43
N SER A 49 10.66 -11.43 7.45
CA SER A 49 10.55 -10.57 8.62
C SER A 49 10.31 -9.11 8.25
N MET A 50 9.90 -8.30 9.22
CA MET A 50 9.83 -6.84 9.17
C MET A 50 10.46 -6.28 10.44
N ASN A 51 11.26 -5.23 10.33
CA ASN A 51 11.80 -4.52 11.50
C ASN A 51 10.85 -3.38 11.88
N VAL A 52 10.37 -3.37 13.11
CA VAL A 52 9.47 -2.32 13.63
C VAL A 52 10.20 -1.50 14.67
N LEU A 53 10.27 -0.18 14.48
CA LEU A 53 10.77 0.74 15.48
C LEU A 53 9.69 0.95 16.56
N PHE A 54 9.93 0.42 17.76
CA PHE A 54 9.05 0.58 18.89
C PHE A 54 9.85 1.01 20.12
N ALA A 55 9.43 2.12 20.74
CA ALA A 55 10.12 2.70 21.90
C ALA A 55 11.63 2.90 21.71
N GLY A 56 12.07 3.27 20.49
CA GLY A 56 13.47 3.50 20.14
C GLY A 56 14.28 2.24 19.81
N MET A 57 13.66 1.05 19.82
CA MET A 57 14.30 -0.23 19.50
C MET A 57 13.74 -0.83 18.22
N GLN A 58 14.60 -1.48 17.43
CA GLN A 58 14.18 -2.24 16.25
C GLN A 58 13.79 -3.66 16.66
N ILE A 59 12.52 -4.01 16.49
CA ILE A 59 11.96 -5.31 16.83
C ILE A 59 11.71 -6.09 15.53
N PRO A 60 12.43 -7.20 15.29
CA PRO A 60 12.17 -8.05 14.13
C PRO A 60 10.92 -8.91 14.36
N LEU A 61 9.93 -8.76 13.50
CA LEU A 61 8.69 -9.53 13.52
C LEU A 61 8.67 -10.53 12.36
N PRO A 62 8.43 -11.83 12.60
CA PRO A 62 8.52 -12.86 11.57
C PRO A 62 7.25 -12.93 10.71
N HIS A 63 7.39 -13.53 9.53
CA HIS A 63 6.31 -13.88 8.60
C HIS A 63 5.33 -12.74 8.34
N VAL A 64 5.59 -11.95 7.30
CA VAL A 64 4.86 -10.71 7.04
C VAL A 64 4.07 -10.85 5.75
N PRO A 65 2.82 -11.38 5.81
CA PRO A 65 1.97 -11.50 4.63
C PRO A 65 1.38 -10.15 4.22
N ALA A 66 1.22 -9.23 5.16
CA ALA A 66 0.72 -7.88 4.96
C ALA A 66 1.30 -6.95 6.02
N ILE A 67 1.26 -5.64 5.76
CA ILE A 67 1.68 -4.58 6.67
C ILE A 67 0.53 -3.59 6.82
N VAL A 68 0.31 -3.08 8.03
CA VAL A 68 -0.78 -2.16 8.34
C VAL A 68 -0.32 -1.01 9.23
N ILE A 69 -1.00 0.13 9.09
CA ILE A 69 -1.08 1.23 10.04
C ILE A 69 -2.57 1.41 10.33
N ASP A 70 -3.01 1.04 11.54
CA ASP A 70 -4.41 1.09 11.95
C ASP A 70 -4.65 1.81 13.29
N SER A 71 -3.58 2.34 13.89
CA SER A 71 -3.61 3.00 15.19
C SER A 71 -2.69 4.21 15.23
N VAL A 72 -3.08 5.22 16.01
CA VAL A 72 -2.19 6.36 16.36
C VAL A 72 -1.17 5.98 17.43
N MET A 73 -1.36 4.86 18.14
CA MET A 73 -0.51 4.47 19.27
C MET A 73 0.58 3.48 18.91
N TRP A 74 0.38 2.70 17.84
CA TRP A 74 1.30 1.63 17.46
C TRP A 74 1.96 1.96 16.12
N PRO A 75 3.26 1.68 15.98
CA PRO A 75 3.97 1.85 14.72
C PRO A 75 3.39 0.91 13.66
N ALA A 76 3.75 1.13 12.39
CA ALA A 76 3.38 0.20 11.34
C ALA A 76 3.87 -1.23 11.65
N HIS A 77 2.99 -2.22 11.50
CA HIS A 77 3.28 -3.60 11.92
C HIS A 77 2.72 -4.63 10.93
N PRO A 78 3.18 -5.90 11.00
CA PRO A 78 2.58 -6.98 10.24
C PRO A 78 1.09 -7.16 10.57
N GLN A 79 0.32 -7.49 9.54
CA GLN A 79 -1.06 -7.95 9.67
C GLN A 79 -1.13 -9.43 9.29
N TRP A 80 -0.83 -10.30 10.24
CA TRP A 80 -0.77 -11.75 10.02
C TRP A 80 -2.08 -12.37 9.53
N ASN A 81 -3.21 -11.79 9.92
CA ASN A 81 -4.55 -12.25 9.56
C ASN A 81 -5.15 -11.49 8.37
N SER A 82 -4.33 -10.87 7.51
CA SER A 82 -4.87 -10.13 6.37
C SER A 82 -5.68 -11.01 5.42
N HIS A 83 -5.20 -12.22 5.12
CA HIS A 83 -5.86 -13.13 4.16
C HIS A 83 -6.24 -12.44 2.82
N GLY A 84 -5.45 -11.46 2.36
CA GLY A 84 -5.75 -10.69 1.15
C GLY A 84 -6.74 -9.54 1.35
N SER A 85 -6.94 -9.06 2.58
CA SER A 85 -7.95 -8.02 2.91
C SER A 85 -7.72 -6.67 2.23
N HIS A 86 -6.53 -6.44 1.68
CA HIS A 86 -6.17 -5.24 0.93
C HIS A 86 -6.17 -5.48 -0.58
N THR A 87 -6.61 -6.65 -1.04
CA THR A 87 -6.63 -7.05 -2.44
C THR A 87 -8.07 -7.29 -2.91
N LEU A 88 -8.48 -6.58 -3.96
CA LEU A 88 -9.76 -6.81 -4.61
C LEU A 88 -9.75 -8.14 -5.39
N PRO A 89 -10.92 -8.76 -5.62
CA PRO A 89 -11.05 -9.82 -6.60
C PRO A 89 -10.53 -9.35 -7.97
N GLY A 90 -9.59 -10.11 -8.55
CA GLY A 90 -8.91 -9.74 -9.80
C GLY A 90 -7.69 -8.81 -9.65
N GLY A 91 -7.33 -8.44 -8.42
CA GLY A 91 -6.19 -7.57 -8.11
C GLY A 91 -6.55 -6.09 -8.07
N ASN A 92 -5.65 -5.29 -7.48
CA ASN A 92 -5.86 -3.85 -7.40
C ASN A 92 -5.35 -3.14 -8.67
N PRO A 93 -6.00 -2.02 -9.06
CA PRO A 93 -5.53 -1.20 -10.17
C PRO A 93 -4.17 -0.56 -9.85
N PRO A 94 -3.20 -0.52 -10.78
CA PRO A 94 -1.94 0.17 -10.55
C PRO A 94 -2.16 1.68 -10.46
N LEU A 95 -1.42 2.37 -9.57
CA LEU A 95 -1.42 3.83 -9.57
C LEU A 95 -0.76 4.36 -10.86
N PRO A 96 -1.25 5.48 -11.41
CA PRO A 96 -0.62 6.12 -12.55
C PRO A 96 0.78 6.60 -12.17
N ARG A 97 1.70 6.48 -13.13
CA ARG A 97 3.02 7.07 -12.97
C ARG A 97 2.89 8.59 -13.07
N LEU A 98 3.44 9.29 -12.09
CA LEU A 98 3.56 10.74 -12.11
C LEU A 98 4.68 11.14 -13.06
N ALA A 99 4.48 12.22 -13.81
CA ALA A 99 5.55 12.85 -14.55
C ALA A 99 6.53 13.45 -13.53
N ALA A 100 7.78 12.99 -13.54
CA ALA A 100 8.80 13.54 -12.67
C ALA A 100 9.08 14.98 -13.12
N VAL A 101 8.81 15.96 -12.25
CA VAL A 101 9.12 17.37 -12.50
C VAL A 101 10.54 17.67 -12.01
N ASN A 102 11.03 16.91 -11.03
CA ASN A 102 12.39 16.95 -10.50
C ASN A 102 12.87 15.56 -10.03
N PHE A 103 14.14 15.45 -9.60
CA PHE A 103 14.77 14.21 -9.09
C PHE A 103 14.41 13.86 -7.63
N HIS A 104 13.36 14.46 -7.08
CA HIS A 104 12.85 14.23 -5.73
C HIS A 104 11.37 13.83 -5.71
N ASP A 105 10.64 14.08 -6.80
CA ASP A 105 9.22 13.75 -6.89
C ASP A 105 9.01 12.22 -6.87
N PRO A 106 7.97 11.74 -6.18
CA PRO A 106 7.61 10.33 -6.23
C PRO A 106 7.22 9.90 -7.65
N ARG A 107 7.54 8.65 -7.98
CA ARG A 107 7.18 8.04 -9.26
C ARG A 107 5.69 7.77 -9.38
N MET A 108 5.03 7.52 -8.26
CA MET A 108 3.58 7.36 -8.13
C MET A 108 3.20 7.70 -6.69
N SER A 109 2.04 8.32 -6.49
CA SER A 109 1.55 8.69 -5.16
C SER A 109 0.04 8.63 -5.14
N VAL A 110 -0.52 8.31 -3.98
CA VAL A 110 -1.94 8.38 -3.66
C VAL A 110 -2.09 8.89 -2.24
N THR A 111 -3.04 9.80 -2.06
CA THR A 111 -3.47 10.28 -0.74
C THR A 111 -4.97 10.04 -0.60
N HIS A 112 -5.37 9.45 0.52
CA HIS A 112 -6.78 9.23 0.86
C HIS A 112 -6.94 9.24 2.38
N ALA A 113 -8.00 9.86 2.89
CA ALA A 113 -8.32 9.89 4.32
C ALA A 113 -7.13 10.22 5.27
N GLY A 114 -6.23 11.13 4.84
CA GLY A 114 -5.06 11.53 5.61
C GLY A 114 -3.84 10.59 5.54
N ALA A 115 -3.98 9.42 4.91
CA ALA A 115 -2.86 8.53 4.60
C ALA A 115 -2.26 8.86 3.22
N THR A 116 -0.96 8.68 3.08
CA THR A 116 -0.24 8.82 1.80
C THR A 116 0.59 7.58 1.52
N CYS A 117 0.47 7.03 0.32
CA CYS A 117 1.30 5.94 -0.17
C CYS A 117 1.96 6.30 -1.49
N GLN A 118 3.23 5.97 -1.65
CA GLN A 118 4.02 6.36 -2.81
C GLN A 118 5.15 5.39 -3.12
N ILE A 119 5.54 5.35 -4.40
CA ILE A 119 6.86 4.88 -4.77
C ILE A 119 7.75 6.11 -4.91
N THR A 120 8.78 6.21 -4.08
CA THR A 120 9.73 7.31 -4.10
C THR A 120 10.46 7.40 -5.44
N PHE A 121 11.16 8.51 -5.69
CA PHE A 121 12.01 8.68 -6.87
C PHE A 121 12.99 7.50 -7.06
N THR A 122 13.59 7.02 -5.96
CA THR A 122 14.53 5.90 -5.91
C THR A 122 13.86 4.51 -6.00
N GLY A 123 12.54 4.45 -6.12
CA GLY A 123 11.80 3.20 -6.33
C GLY A 123 11.35 2.47 -5.06
N ALA A 124 11.46 3.09 -3.89
CA ALA A 124 11.02 2.45 -2.65
C ALA A 124 9.55 2.69 -2.38
N ALA A 125 8.87 1.64 -1.91
CA ALA A 125 7.50 1.75 -1.45
C ALA A 125 7.47 2.36 -0.05
N VAL A 126 6.64 3.40 0.15
CA VAL A 126 6.47 4.10 1.42
C VAL A 126 4.99 4.41 1.61
N CYS A 127 4.47 4.13 2.79
CA CYS A 127 3.16 4.58 3.22
C CYS A 127 3.27 5.25 4.59
N THR A 128 2.53 6.34 4.77
CA THR A 128 2.44 7.08 6.04
C THR A 128 0.97 7.35 6.38
N SER A 129 0.64 7.20 7.65
CA SER A 129 -0.67 7.56 8.20
C SER A 129 -0.57 7.64 9.72
N MET A 130 -1.46 8.38 10.37
CA MET A 130 -1.58 8.38 11.84
C MET A 130 -0.28 8.68 12.62
N GLY A 131 0.69 9.36 12.01
CA GLY A 131 2.01 9.63 12.61
C GLY A 131 3.04 8.52 12.44
N HIS A 132 2.65 7.40 11.81
CA HIS A 132 3.45 6.20 11.60
C HIS A 132 3.74 5.98 10.12
N GLY A 133 4.65 5.07 9.82
CA GLY A 133 4.97 4.75 8.44
C GLY A 133 5.61 3.38 8.28
N PHE A 134 5.47 2.83 7.08
CA PHE A 134 6.30 1.70 6.65
C PHE A 134 6.94 1.99 5.32
N SER A 135 8.07 1.34 5.10
CA SER A 135 8.77 1.39 3.84
C SER A 135 9.47 0.07 3.52
N GLN A 136 9.71 -0.17 2.24
CA GLN A 136 10.54 -1.28 1.79
C GLN A 136 11.61 -0.77 0.83
N TRP A 137 12.85 -0.85 1.31
CA TRP A 137 14.08 -0.55 0.60
C TRP A 137 14.90 -1.85 0.55
N GLY A 138 14.58 -2.75 -0.39
CA GLY A 138 15.18 -4.09 -0.45
C GLY A 138 14.25 -5.19 0.07
N PRO A 139 14.78 -6.35 0.52
CA PRO A 139 13.96 -7.54 0.79
C PRO A 139 13.19 -7.47 2.12
N VAL A 140 13.60 -6.61 3.06
CA VAL A 140 13.02 -6.51 4.41
C VAL A 140 12.24 -5.21 4.54
N PRO A 141 10.93 -5.25 4.85
CA PRO A 141 10.16 -4.07 5.22
C PRO A 141 10.56 -3.50 6.57
N HIS A 142 10.36 -2.20 6.73
CA HIS A 142 10.60 -1.45 7.96
C HIS A 142 9.35 -0.66 8.34
N GLY A 143 8.96 -0.69 9.61
CA GLY A 143 7.89 0.12 10.18
C GLY A 143 8.40 1.03 11.29
N TYR A 144 7.73 2.15 11.50
CA TYR A 144 7.97 3.09 12.59
C TYR A 144 6.67 3.78 13.00
#